data_AF-A0A2E9BYY0-F1
#
_entry.id   AF-A0A2E9BYY0-F1
#
_cell.length_a   1.000
_cell.length_b   1.000
_cell.length_c   1.000
_cell.angle_alpha   90.00
_cell.angle_beta   90.00
_cell.angle_gamma   90.00
#
_symmetry.space_group_name_H-M   'P 1'
#
loop_
_entity.id
_entity.type
_entity.pdbx_description
1 polymer ?
#
loop_
_entity_poly.entity_id
_entity_poly.type
_entity_poly.pdbx_seq_one_letter_code
_entity_poly.pdbx_strand_id
1 'polypeptide(L)'
;MSANKLRLGPLPKTETLKLTFTCSASLKVKLDRYAALHAQTYGEAVDAVALIPHMLEAFMERDRGFKRLHKARSVVAPADSSDHLRRSTPT
;
A
#
# COMPACT_ATOMS: atom_id res chain seq x y z
N MET A 1 39.27 -11.74 20.52
CA MET A 1 38.92 -11.96 19.09
C MET A 1 37.67 -11.15 18.78
N SER A 2 37.81 -9.83 18.58
CA SER A 2 36.71 -8.93 18.29
C SER A 2 36.34 -9.04 16.80
N ALA A 3 35.19 -9.63 16.51
CA ALA A 3 34.67 -9.69 15.15
C ALA A 3 34.55 -8.27 14.58
N ASN A 4 35.23 -8.02 13.46
CA ASN A 4 35.13 -6.76 12.71
C ASN A 4 33.66 -6.48 12.39
N LYS A 5 33.08 -5.44 12.98
CA LYS A 5 31.74 -4.94 12.63
C LYS A 5 31.78 -4.52 11.16
N LEU A 6 31.05 -5.24 10.32
CA LEU A 6 30.80 -4.83 8.94
C LEU A 6 30.23 -3.41 8.95
N ARG A 7 30.76 -2.52 8.10
CA ARG A 7 30.32 -1.12 7.99
C ARG A 7 28.91 -0.99 7.39
N LEU A 8 28.39 -2.09 6.85
CA LEU A 8 27.04 -2.20 6.34
C LEU A 8 26.14 -2.77 7.45
N GLY A 9 25.18 -1.95 7.91
CA GLY A 9 24.12 -2.41 8.81
C GLY A 9 23.20 -3.42 8.12
N PRO A 10 22.23 -4.00 8.86
CA PRO A 10 21.26 -4.92 8.27
C PRO A 10 20.57 -4.26 7.08
N LEU A 11 20.56 -4.97 5.94
CA LEU A 11 19.92 -4.47 4.73
C LEU A 11 18.39 -4.42 4.92
N PRO A 12 17.71 -3.40 4.36
CA PRO A 12 16.26 -3.34 4.37
C PRO A 12 15.69 -4.60 3.71
N LYS A 13 14.67 -5.18 4.33
CA LYS A 13 13.94 -6.31 3.74
C LYS A 13 13.07 -5.78 2.61
N THR A 14 13.38 -6.17 1.38
CA THR A 14 12.47 -5.97 0.26
C THR A 14 11.45 -7.10 0.25
N GLU A 15 10.23 -6.82 0.70
CA GLU A 15 9.13 -7.77 0.62
C GLU A 15 8.37 -7.59 -0.70
N THR A 16 8.42 -8.60 -1.57
CA THR A 16 7.66 -8.64 -2.81
C THR A 16 6.48 -9.58 -2.62
N LEU A 17 5.25 -9.07 -2.78
CA LEU A 17 4.03 -9.87 -2.70
C LEU A 17 3.52 -10.17 -4.10
N LYS A 18 3.36 -11.46 -4.44
CA LYS A 18 2.74 -11.89 -5.68
C LYS A 18 1.25 -12.13 -5.44
N LEU A 19 0.41 -11.45 -6.20
CA LEU A 19 -1.05 -11.61 -6.17
C LEU A 19 -1.53 -12.26 -7.48
N THR A 20 -2.45 -13.22 -7.37
CA THR A 20 -3.17 -13.77 -8.52
C THR A 20 -4.50 -13.04 -8.66
N PHE A 21 -4.82 -12.57 -9.86
CA PHE A 21 -6.00 -11.77 -10.14
C PHE A 21 -6.90 -12.47 -11.16
N THR A 22 -8.17 -12.65 -10.79
CA THR A 22 -9.20 -13.14 -11.70
C THR A 22 -10.05 -11.96 -12.14
N CYS A 23 -10.29 -11.83 -13.45
CA CYS A 23 -11.16 -10.81 -14.01
C CYS A 23 -12.09 -11.38 -15.08
N SER A 24 -13.13 -10.61 -15.41
CA SER A 24 -13.97 -10.91 -16.57
C SER A 24 -13.21 -10.73 -17.87
N ALA A 25 -13.58 -11.48 -18.90
CA ALA A 25 -13.01 -11.36 -20.25
C ALA A 25 -13.13 -9.92 -20.78
N SER A 26 -14.27 -9.26 -20.54
CA SER A 26 -14.49 -7.87 -20.95
C SER A 26 -13.53 -6.89 -20.27
N LEU A 27 -13.10 -7.14 -19.04
CA LEU A 27 -12.08 -6.32 -18.39
C LEU A 27 -10.71 -6.56 -19.02
N LYS A 28 -10.33 -7.81 -19.28
CA LYS A 28 -9.07 -8.15 -19.95
C LYS A 28 -8.93 -7.46 -21.31
N VAL A 29 -9.97 -7.52 -22.15
CA VAL A 29 -9.98 -6.84 -23.47
C VAL A 29 -9.75 -5.33 -23.34
N LYS A 30 -10.37 -4.68 -22.35
CA LYS A 30 -10.17 -3.24 -22.11
C LYS A 30 -8.75 -2.94 -21.66
N LEU A 31 -8.18 -3.77 -20.78
CA LEU A 31 -6.80 -3.61 -20.31
C LEU A 31 -5.80 -3.77 -21.46
N ASP A 32 -6.00 -4.75 -22.33
CA ASP A 32 -5.14 -4.98 -23.50
C ASP A 32 -5.20 -3.80 -24.47
N ARG A 33 -6.41 -3.29 -24.72
CA ARG A 33 -6.57 -2.10 -25.56
C ARG A 33 -5.90 -0.88 -24.94
N TYR A 34 -5.99 -0.71 -23.63
CA TYR A 34 -5.32 0.39 -22.93
C TYR A 34 -3.79 0.27 -23.06
N ALA A 35 -3.25 -0.94 -22.89
CA ALA A 35 -1.83 -1.22 -23.05
C ALA A 35 -1.33 -0.91 -24.48
N ALA A 36 -2.10 -1.30 -25.50
CA ALA A 36 -1.80 -0.97 -26.89
C ALA A 36 -1.83 0.55 -27.18
N LEU A 37 -2.77 1.29 -26.58
CA LEU A 37 -2.80 2.76 -26.69
C LEU A 37 -1.63 3.42 -25.97
N HIS A 38 -1.26 2.90 -24.80
CA HIS A 38 -0.07 3.36 -24.07
C HIS A 38 1.19 3.19 -24.92
N ALA A 39 1.37 2.02 -25.55
CA ALA A 39 2.49 1.75 -26.43
C ALA A 39 2.53 2.69 -27.65
N GLN A 40 1.38 2.98 -28.26
CA GLN A 40 1.29 3.96 -29.34
C GLN A 40 1.68 5.38 -28.89
N THR A 41 1.39 5.73 -27.63
CA THR A 41 1.63 7.07 -27.10
C THR A 41 3.08 7.27 -26.68
N TYR A 42 3.70 6.25 -26.07
CA TYR A 42 5.03 6.35 -25.46
C TYR A 42 6.12 5.54 -26.19
N GLY A 43 5.78 4.81 -27.24
CA GLY A 43 6.71 4.07 -28.10
C GLY A 43 7.20 2.75 -27.52
N GLU A 44 6.81 2.39 -26.29
CA GLU A 44 7.21 1.15 -25.63
C GLU A 44 6.00 0.21 -25.44
N ALA A 45 6.14 -1.02 -25.92
CA ALA A 45 5.13 -2.06 -25.71
C ALA A 45 5.14 -2.50 -24.25
N VAL A 46 4.01 -2.28 -23.57
CA VAL A 46 3.82 -2.69 -22.17
C VAL A 46 2.65 -3.67 -22.11
N ASP A 47 2.76 -4.73 -21.32
CA ASP A 47 1.64 -5.65 -21.07
C ASP A 47 0.68 -5.05 -20.03
N ALA A 48 -0.60 -5.38 -20.14
CA ALA A 48 -1.62 -5.04 -19.16
C ALA A 48 -1.20 -5.43 -17.74
N VAL A 49 -0.54 -6.58 -17.56
CA VAL A 49 -0.08 -7.06 -16.25
C VAL A 49 0.91 -6.10 -15.59
N ALA A 50 1.77 -5.43 -16.37
CA ALA A 50 2.71 -4.45 -15.86
C ALA A 50 2.01 -3.12 -15.51
N LEU A 51 0.91 -2.78 -16.18
CA LEU A 51 0.16 -1.55 -15.92
C LEU A 51 -0.79 -1.67 -14.72
N ILE A 52 -1.33 -2.87 -14.44
CA ILE A 52 -2.32 -3.09 -13.38
C ILE A 52 -1.85 -2.54 -12.02
N PRO A 53 -0.63 -2.84 -11.52
CA PRO A 53 -0.17 -2.29 -10.24
C PRO A 53 -0.21 -0.76 -10.19
N HIS A 54 0.31 -0.10 -11.22
CA HIS A 54 0.32 1.37 -11.31
C HIS A 54 -1.07 1.96 -11.40
N MET A 55 -1.97 1.32 -12.15
CA MET A 55 -3.37 1.76 -12.23
C MET A 55 -4.08 1.65 -10.88
N LEU A 56 -3.82 0.59 -10.12
CA LEU A 56 -4.40 0.38 -8.79
C LEU A 56 -3.84 1.37 -7.77
N GLU A 57 -2.53 1.62 -7.78
CA GLU A 57 -1.89 2.64 -6.94
C GLU A 57 -2.50 4.01 -7.19
N ALA A 58 -2.54 4.45 -8.46
CA ALA A 58 -3.13 5.72 -8.84
C ALA A 58 -4.62 5.80 -8.48
N PHE A 59 -5.36 4.68 -8.56
CA PHE A 59 -6.75 4.63 -8.11
C PHE A 59 -6.87 4.86 -6.60
N MET A 60 -6.09 4.15 -5.78
CA MET A 60 -6.10 4.28 -4.32
C MET A 60 -5.69 5.69 -3.87
N GLU A 61 -4.75 6.31 -4.58
CA GLU A 61 -4.35 7.70 -4.33
C GLU A 61 -5.45 8.71 -4.68
N ARG A 62 -6.31 8.41 -5.65
CA ARG A 62 -7.35 9.36 -6.11
C ARG A 62 -8.68 9.16 -5.40
N ASP A 63 -8.91 8.00 -4.78
CA ASP A 63 -10.13 7.73 -4.00
C ASP A 63 -10.15 8.50 -2.67
N ARG A 64 -10.78 9.69 -2.72
CA ARG A 64 -10.95 10.56 -1.54
C ARG A 64 -11.86 9.93 -0.48
N GLY A 65 -12.83 9.11 -0.87
CA GLY A 65 -13.74 8.43 0.04
C GLY A 65 -12.97 7.42 0.89
N PHE A 66 -12.16 6.61 0.22
CA PHE A 66 -11.22 5.69 0.88
C PHE A 66 -10.26 6.42 1.82
N LYS A 67 -9.61 7.49 1.36
CA LYS A 67 -8.67 8.28 2.18
C LYS A 67 -9.31 8.87 3.44
N ARG A 68 -10.54 9.38 3.33
CA ARG A 68 -11.28 9.95 4.48
C ARG A 68 -11.58 8.91 5.55
N LEU A 69 -12.06 7.74 5.13
CA LEU A 69 -12.38 6.64 6.05
C LEU A 69 -11.11 6.07 6.70
N HIS A 70 -10.01 5.99 5.95
CA HIS A 70 -8.72 5.56 6.49
C HIS A 70 -8.20 6.52 7.57
N LYS A 71 -8.25 7.84 7.32
CA LYS A 71 -7.81 8.86 8.29
C LYS A 71 -8.69 8.90 9.54
N ALA A 72 -10.00 8.72 9.39
CA ALA A 72 -10.91 8.66 10.55
C ALA A 72 -10.61 7.48 11.48
N ARG A 73 -10.09 6.37 10.93
CA ARG A 73 -9.79 5.16 11.71
C ARG A 73 -8.40 5.18 12.37
N SER A 74 -7.44 5.94 11.83
CA SER A 74 -6.11 6.11 12.44
C SER A 74 -6.08 7.16 13.56
N VAL A 75 -7.05 8.07 13.62
CA VAL A 75 -7.16 9.09 14.69
C VAL A 75 -7.79 8.52 15.98
N VAL A 76 -8.42 7.33 15.93
CA VAL A 76 -9.09 6.68 17.08
C VAL A 76 -8.31 5.45 17.57
N ALA A 77 -6.97 5.49 17.54
CA ALA A 77 -6.19 4.59 18.38
C ALA A 77 -6.33 5.07 19.85
N PRO A 78 -6.75 4.22 20.80
CA PRO A 78 -7.07 4.68 22.15
C PRO A 78 -5.78 5.12 22.85
N ALA A 79 -5.83 6.32 23.42
CA ALA A 79 -4.85 6.79 24.37
C ALA A 79 -4.83 5.84 25.57
N ASP A 80 -3.61 5.41 25.87
CA ASP A 80 -3.10 4.73 27.05
C ASP A 80 -4.04 4.61 28.26
N SER A 81 -4.26 3.38 28.69
CA SER A 81 -4.83 3.05 30.00
C SER A 81 -3.84 3.46 31.10
N SER A 82 -4.02 4.63 31.69
CA SER A 82 -3.46 4.97 33.01
C SER A 82 -4.13 6.21 33.59
N ASP A 83 -5.28 6.09 34.25
CA ASP A 83 -5.54 6.87 35.48
C ASP A 83 -6.77 6.36 36.27
N HIS A 84 -6.64 5.21 36.92
CA HIS A 84 -7.57 4.79 37.97
C HIS A 84 -6.81 4.44 39.25
N LEU A 85 -6.07 5.41 39.80
CA LEU A 85 -5.76 5.38 41.23
C LEU A 85 -5.50 6.75 41.82
N ARG A 86 -6.49 7.66 41.78
CA ARG A 86 -6.55 8.81 42.70
C ARG A 86 -7.98 9.16 43.08
N ARG A 87 -8.52 8.48 44.10
CA ARG A 87 -9.37 9.16 45.09
C ARG A 87 -9.42 8.39 46.41
N SER A 88 -8.43 8.65 47.25
CA SER A 88 -8.59 8.56 48.71
C SER A 88 -9.31 9.82 49.17
N THR A 89 -10.40 9.71 49.94
CA THR A 89 -10.72 10.59 51.08
C THR A 89 -11.88 10.02 51.92
N PRO A 90 -11.91 10.35 53.22
CA PRO A 90 -12.53 9.58 54.29
C PRO A 90 -13.91 10.13 54.69
N THR A 91 -14.63 9.40 55.57
CA THR A 91 -15.68 9.96 56.43
C THR A 91 -15.56 9.31 57.80
#